data_AF-A0A953H3G8-F1
#
_entry.id   AF-A0A953H3G8-F1
#
_cell.length_a   1.000
_cell.length_b   1.000
_cell.length_c   1.000
_cell.angle_alpha   90.00
_cell.angle_beta   90.00
_cell.angle_gamma   90.00
#
_symmetry.space_group_name_H-M   'P 1'
#
loop_
_entity.id
_entity.type
_entity.pdbx_description
1 polymer ?
#
loop_
_entity_poly.entity_id
_entity_poly.type
_entity_poly.pdbx_seq_one_letter_code
_entity_poly.pdbx_strand_id
1 'polypeptide(L)'
;MKKISILLLSSILISGANAGVTVKGQMTQKVTVTNGAIVNSAVGVGSKATQNIASNKGNVELGSGKQEVTVKNGAIVNSAVGVGAKAEQNIASNEGK
;
A
#
# COMPACT_ATOMS: atom_id res chain seq x y z
N MET A 1 6.35 29.51 23.03
CA MET A 1 6.09 30.18 21.74
C MET A 1 5.97 29.12 20.66
N LYS A 2 4.77 28.88 20.12
CA LYS A 2 4.51 27.86 19.08
C LYS A 2 5.03 28.38 17.73
N LYS A 3 5.98 27.68 17.11
CA LYS A 3 6.47 28.01 15.77
C LYS A 3 5.46 27.50 14.75
N ILE A 4 4.85 28.42 14.01
CA ILE A 4 3.98 28.12 12.86
C ILE A 4 4.87 28.22 11.62
N SER A 5 5.11 27.09 10.96
CA SER A 5 5.77 27.06 9.65
C SER A 5 4.70 27.01 8.57
N ILE A 6 4.63 28.07 7.77
CA ILE A 6 3.83 28.14 6.54
C ILE A 6 4.67 27.54 5.42
N LEU A 7 4.19 26.45 4.83
CA LEU A 7 4.80 25.81 3.67
C LEU A 7 4.14 26.36 2.39
N LEU A 8 4.86 27.16 1.62
CA LEU A 8 4.45 27.53 0.27
C LEU A 8 4.65 26.34 -0.67
N LEU A 9 3.57 25.89 -1.32
CA LEU A 9 3.61 24.79 -2.29
C LEU A 9 3.60 25.38 -3.71
N SER A 10 4.73 25.34 -4.40
CA SER A 10 4.81 25.59 -5.83
C SER A 10 4.35 24.33 -6.58
N SER A 11 3.31 24.46 -7.40
CA SER A 11 2.75 23.37 -8.20
C SER A 11 3.66 23.07 -9.40
N ILE A 12 4.45 21.98 -9.31
CA ILE A 12 5.13 21.38 -10.46
C ILE A 12 4.17 20.37 -11.08
N LEU A 13 3.76 20.62 -12.32
CA LEU A 13 3.05 19.66 -13.17
C LEU A 13 4.07 18.63 -13.68
N ILE A 14 4.12 17.45 -13.07
CA ILE A 14 4.95 16.34 -13.55
C ILE A 14 4.09 15.49 -14.49
N SER A 15 4.37 15.57 -15.79
CA SER A 15 3.87 14.62 -16.80
C SER A 15 4.42 13.23 -16.48
N GLY A 16 3.53 12.30 -16.12
CA GLY A 16 3.91 10.97 -15.62
C GLY A 16 4.57 10.08 -16.68
N ALA A 17 5.90 10.07 -16.71
CA ALA A 17 6.64 8.93 -17.25
C ALA A 17 6.50 7.77 -16.25
N ASN A 18 5.77 6.71 -16.63
CA ASN A 18 5.68 5.49 -15.83
C ASN A 18 6.95 4.66 -16.08
N ALA A 19 8.07 5.13 -15.54
CA ALA A 19 9.35 4.44 -15.62
C ALA A 19 9.32 3.22 -14.69
N GLY A 20 9.61 2.04 -15.24
CA GLY A 20 9.77 0.83 -14.45
C GLY A 20 10.91 0.98 -13.44
N VAL A 21 10.70 0.47 -12.23
CA VAL A 21 11.65 0.50 -11.12
C VAL A 21 12.17 -0.91 -10.89
N THR A 22 13.43 -1.14 -11.23
CA THR A 22 14.12 -2.40 -10.89
C THR A 22 14.94 -2.22 -9.63
N VAL A 23 14.61 -2.96 -8.58
CA VAL A 23 15.38 -3.00 -7.33
C VAL A 23 16.25 -4.25 -7.32
N LYS A 24 17.56 -4.07 -7.51
CA LYS A 24 18.54 -5.18 -7.54
C LYS A 24 19.00 -5.56 -6.14
N GLY A 25 19.36 -6.84 -5.95
CA GLY A 25 19.86 -7.38 -4.67
C GLY A 25 18.81 -8.20 -3.91
N GLN A 26 19.20 -8.73 -2.75
CA GLN A 26 18.31 -9.55 -1.92
C GLN A 26 17.31 -8.66 -1.17
N MET A 27 16.02 -8.72 -1.54
CA MET A 27 14.99 -7.87 -0.95
C MET A 27 14.05 -8.65 -0.04
N THR A 28 14.03 -8.31 1.26
CA THR A 28 13.11 -8.90 2.23
C THR A 28 12.11 -7.85 2.71
N GLN A 29 10.83 -8.01 2.37
CA GLN A 29 9.74 -7.21 2.92
C GLN A 29 8.97 -8.07 3.91
N LYS A 30 8.92 -7.65 5.17
CA LYS A 30 8.26 -8.41 6.23
C LYS A 30 7.35 -7.52 7.05
N VAL A 31 6.10 -7.96 7.22
CA VAL A 31 5.15 -7.39 8.18
C VAL A 31 4.76 -8.46 9.19
N THR A 32 4.76 -8.12 10.46
CA THR A 32 4.25 -8.98 11.52
C THR A 32 3.21 -8.23 12.34
N VAL A 33 2.03 -8.81 12.45
CA VAL A 33 0.94 -8.32 13.29
C VAL A 33 0.75 -9.30 14.43
N THR A 34 0.82 -8.82 15.67
CA THR A 34 0.57 -9.62 16.86
C THR A 34 -0.51 -8.93 17.69
N ASN A 35 -1.56 -9.65 18.08
CA ASN A 35 -2.66 -9.11 18.89
C ASN A 35 -3.28 -7.83 18.29
N GLY A 36 -3.47 -7.79 16.97
CA GLY A 36 -3.92 -6.59 16.27
C GLY A 36 -4.56 -6.88 14.92
N ALA A 37 -4.99 -5.84 14.23
CA ALA A 37 -5.62 -5.99 12.93
C ALA A 37 -5.04 -5.02 11.89
N ILE A 38 -4.97 -5.48 10.64
CA ILE A 38 -4.81 -4.62 9.48
C ILE A 38 -6.17 -4.53 8.78
N VAL A 39 -6.67 -3.31 8.60
CA VAL A 39 -8.00 -3.08 8.01
C VAL A 39 -7.87 -2.20 6.78
N ASN A 40 -8.48 -2.65 5.69
CA ASN A 40 -8.74 -1.88 4.47
C ASN A 40 -10.25 -1.81 4.27
N SER A 41 -10.84 -0.62 4.35
CA SER A 41 -12.29 -0.46 4.30
C SER A 41 -12.70 0.66 3.35
N ALA A 42 -13.57 0.33 2.41
CA ALA A 42 -14.25 1.26 1.52
C ALA A 42 -15.75 1.29 1.90
N VAL A 43 -16.20 2.37 2.52
CA VAL A 43 -17.60 2.53 2.95
C VAL A 43 -18.23 3.73 2.24
N GLY A 44 -19.38 3.51 1.62
CA GLY A 44 -20.14 4.52 0.86
C GLY A 44 -20.23 4.19 -0.63
N VAL A 45 -21.18 4.83 -1.31
CA VAL A 45 -21.41 4.64 -2.75
C VAL A 45 -20.17 5.05 -3.55
N GLY A 46 -19.67 4.15 -4.38
CA GLY A 46 -18.48 4.38 -5.22
C GLY A 46 -17.15 4.50 -4.46
N SER A 47 -17.12 4.21 -3.15
CA SER A 47 -15.91 4.32 -2.33
C SER A 47 -14.81 3.36 -2.81
N LYS A 48 -13.54 3.76 -2.67
CA LYS A 48 -12.39 2.92 -3.03
C LYS A 48 -11.32 2.95 -1.96
N ALA A 49 -10.79 1.79 -1.62
CA ALA A 49 -9.68 1.64 -0.69
C ALA A 49 -8.69 0.61 -1.21
N THR A 50 -7.42 0.97 -1.34
CA THR A 50 -6.34 0.06 -1.78
C THR A 50 -5.23 0.06 -0.74
N GLN A 51 -4.80 -1.12 -0.30
CA GLN A 51 -3.74 -1.29 0.68
C GLN A 51 -2.75 -2.38 0.25
N ASN A 52 -1.46 -2.07 0.33
CA ASN A 52 -0.36 -3.01 0.04
C ASN A 52 0.39 -3.30 1.33
N ILE A 53 0.59 -4.58 1.66
CA ILE A 53 1.23 -5.04 2.90
C ILE A 53 2.39 -5.96 2.55
N ALA A 54 3.61 -5.54 2.91
CA ALA A 54 4.85 -6.19 2.50
C ALA A 54 4.91 -6.44 0.98
N SER A 55 4.40 -5.49 0.19
CA SER A 55 4.28 -5.62 -1.25
C SER A 55 4.39 -4.30 -2.01
N ASN A 56 4.63 -4.37 -3.32
CA ASN A 56 4.80 -3.20 -4.19
C ASN A 56 3.59 -3.00 -5.14
N LYS A 57 3.37 -1.75 -5.54
CA LYS A 57 2.38 -1.36 -6.57
C LYS A 57 3.08 -0.70 -7.75
N GLY A 58 2.65 -1.02 -8.96
CA GLY A 58 3.21 -0.48 -10.21
C GLY A 58 4.32 -1.36 -10.78
N ASN A 59 5.08 -0.81 -11.74
CA ASN A 59 6.13 -1.53 -12.46
C ASN A 59 7.38 -1.68 -11.62
N VAL A 60 7.31 -2.59 -10.66
CA VAL A 60 8.38 -2.86 -9.70
C VAL A 60 8.85 -4.29 -9.83
N GLU A 61 10.00 -4.46 -10.47
CA GLU A 61 10.73 -5.71 -10.47
C GLU A 61 11.65 -5.76 -9.25
N LEU A 62 11.40 -6.70 -8.35
CA LEU A 62 12.31 -7.02 -7.26
C LEU A 62 13.30 -8.09 -7.74
N GLY A 63 14.56 -7.97 -7.30
CA GLY A 63 15.55 -9.05 -7.37
C GLY A 63 15.15 -10.27 -6.53
N SER A 64 16.09 -11.19 -6.30
CA SER A 64 15.85 -12.35 -5.44
C SER A 64 15.44 -11.90 -4.03
N GLY A 65 14.50 -12.57 -3.37
CA GLY A 65 13.98 -12.03 -2.12
C GLY A 65 12.75 -12.73 -1.57
N LYS A 66 12.24 -12.22 -0.44
CA LYS A 66 11.09 -12.77 0.26
C LYS A 66 10.12 -11.66 0.66
N GLN A 67 8.85 -11.85 0.34
CA GLN A 67 7.75 -11.06 0.88
C GLN A 67 7.01 -11.93 1.89
N GLU A 68 6.84 -11.43 3.11
CA GLU A 68 6.24 -12.19 4.21
C GLU A 68 5.29 -11.33 5.02
N VAL A 69 4.06 -11.80 5.20
CA VAL A 69 3.13 -11.26 6.18
C VAL A 69 2.81 -12.36 7.18
N THR A 70 3.06 -12.08 8.46
CA THR A 70 2.73 -12.98 9.57
C THR A 70 1.71 -12.30 10.46
N VAL A 71 0.62 -13.01 10.78
CA VAL A 71 -0.42 -12.52 11.69
C VAL A 71 -0.58 -13.54 12.81
N LYS A 72 -0.40 -13.09 14.05
CA LYS A 72 -0.54 -13.90 15.26
C LYS A 72 -1.62 -13.28 16.12
N ASN A 73 -2.62 -14.08 16.50
CA ASN A 73 -3.74 -13.63 17.33
C ASN A 73 -4.36 -12.31 16.83
N GLY A 74 -4.51 -12.18 15.51
CA GLY A 74 -4.91 -10.95 14.86
C GLY A 74 -5.72 -11.22 13.60
N ALA A 75 -6.07 -10.17 12.89
CA ALA A 75 -6.88 -10.27 11.69
C ALA A 75 -6.34 -9.38 10.56
N ILE A 76 -6.61 -9.79 9.33
CA ILE A 76 -6.54 -8.91 8.17
C ILE A 76 -7.95 -8.82 7.61
N VAL A 77 -8.46 -7.59 7.47
CA VAL A 77 -9.83 -7.33 7.06
C VAL A 77 -9.83 -6.46 5.81
N ASN A 78 -10.49 -6.94 4.76
CA ASN A 78 -10.78 -6.18 3.55
C ASN A 78 -12.29 -6.06 3.41
N SER A 79 -12.84 -4.84 3.46
CA SER A 79 -14.29 -4.60 3.51
C SER A 79 -14.70 -3.54 2.51
N ALA A 80 -15.70 -3.84 1.68
CA ALA A 80 -16.35 -2.91 0.78
C ALA A 80 -17.84 -2.89 1.07
N VAL A 81 -18.39 -1.73 1.45
CA VAL A 81 -19.79 -1.57 1.85
C VAL A 81 -20.39 -0.39 1.11
N GLY A 82 -21.37 -0.66 0.25
CA GLY A 82 -22.07 0.33 -0.56
C GLY A 82 -22.07 -0.02 -2.05
N VAL A 83 -23.03 0.54 -2.79
CA VAL A 83 -23.13 0.30 -4.24
C VAL A 83 -21.87 0.82 -4.93
N GLY A 84 -21.18 -0.05 -5.67
CA GLY A 84 -19.95 0.30 -6.37
C GLY A 84 -18.73 0.51 -5.47
N ALA A 85 -18.80 0.16 -4.18
CA ALA A 85 -17.64 0.18 -3.29
C ALA A 85 -16.60 -0.88 -3.72
N LYS A 86 -15.31 -0.54 -3.65
CA LYS A 86 -14.19 -1.44 -3.99
C LYS A 86 -13.10 -1.36 -2.94
N ALA A 87 -12.73 -2.51 -2.39
CA ALA A 87 -11.60 -2.61 -1.46
C ALA A 87 -10.60 -3.64 -2.00
N GLU A 88 -9.37 -3.21 -2.25
CA GLU A 88 -8.26 -4.02 -2.77
C GLU A 88 -7.17 -4.14 -1.71
N GLN A 89 -6.73 -5.37 -1.42
CA GLN A 89 -5.67 -5.62 -0.46
C GLN A 89 -4.67 -6.59 -1.04
N ASN A 90 -3.41 -6.17 -1.17
CA ASN A 90 -2.31 -7.00 -1.63
C ASN A 90 -1.42 -7.38 -0.45
N ILE A 91 -1.19 -8.66 -0.25
CA ILE A 91 -0.52 -9.21 0.92
C ILE A 91 0.65 -10.05 0.44
N ALA A 92 1.87 -9.61 0.70
CA ALA A 92 3.09 -10.25 0.22
C ALA A 92 3.11 -10.50 -1.32
N SER A 93 2.36 -9.70 -2.08
CA SER A 93 2.18 -9.85 -3.53
C SER A 93 2.28 -8.51 -4.24
N ASN A 94 3.14 -8.40 -5.25
CA ASN A 94 3.23 -7.18 -6.06
C ASN A 94 1.98 -7.05 -6.97
N GLU A 95 1.48 -5.84 -7.12
CA GLU A 95 0.32 -5.55 -7.98
C GLU A 95 0.68 -4.51 -9.04
N GLY A 96 0.46 -4.83 -10.32
CA GLY A 96 0.88 -4.00 -11.45
C GLY A 96 1.95 -4.70 -12.30
N LYS A 97 2.00 -4.32 -13.58
CA LYS A 97 3.17 -4.59 -14.43
C LYS A 97 4.21 -3.56 -14.14
#